data_AF-D6PB68-F1
#
_entry.id   AF-D6PB68-F1
#
_cell.length_a   1.000
_cell.length_b   1.000
_cell.length_c   1.000
_cell.angle_alpha   90.00
_cell.angle_beta   90.00
_cell.angle_gamma   90.00
#
_symmetry.space_group_name_H-M   'P 1'
#
loop_
_entity.id
_entity.type
_entity.pdbx_description
1 polymer ?
#
loop_
_entity_poly.entity_id
_entity_poly.type
_entity_poly.pdbx_seq_one_letter_code
_entity_poly.pdbx_strand_id
1 'polypeptide(L)'
;MVKGEQIGLTTENISWAWENETTTVTTTSANGTTTNTTETTSSFYNGTLVGMNVTLYHSAMDPDGGPLAMGWDMNLDGIVDVPVSANSGFTTVHIPLSEWHNIPSTEMKITTTALIAIDSMGDRGVAMVDVYSTTPEGPWSQEGPITGNLALYAFSGKDAQGTPGTTTDDNLIMVTMDQGGDINWASISVKLSVDGAAPVTCDNPGGSGGVCGLVEFGTTDDQVWSVGDGVTIVETGTDVCSGDCTIDVTITDTREGKTIYTTYGVPAE
;
A
#
# COMPACT_ATOMS: atom_id res chain seq x y z
N MET A 1 14.74 -1.38 37.95
CA MET A 1 13.40 -1.27 37.34
C MET A 1 13.56 -0.68 35.95
N VAL A 2 13.51 -1.52 34.92
CA VAL A 2 13.60 -1.06 33.53
C VAL A 2 12.23 -0.53 33.12
N LYS A 3 12.19 0.70 32.60
CA LYS A 3 11.01 1.29 31.98
C LYS A 3 11.27 1.42 30.49
N GLY A 4 10.52 0.69 29.68
CA GLY A 4 10.38 0.99 28.26
C GLY A 4 9.10 1.82 28.08
N GLU A 5 9.22 2.98 27.44
CA GLU A 5 8.09 3.85 27.10
C GLU A 5 8.26 4.28 25.65
N GLN A 6 7.21 4.14 24.84
CA GLN A 6 7.18 4.64 23.47
C GLN A 6 6.37 5.94 23.41
N ILE A 7 6.86 6.90 22.63
CA ILE A 7 6.17 8.13 22.27
C ILE A 7 5.86 8.06 20.77
N GLY A 8 4.58 8.02 20.39
CA GLY A 8 4.12 8.27 19.01
C GLY A 8 3.28 7.16 18.36
N LEU A 9 2.24 7.59 17.62
CA LEU A 9 1.44 6.77 16.70
C LEU A 9 2.34 6.24 15.57
N THR A 10 2.40 4.92 15.36
CA THR A 10 3.23 4.27 14.32
C THR A 10 2.44 4.03 13.04
N THR A 11 1.81 5.05 12.49
CA THR A 11 1.08 4.94 11.20
C THR A 11 2.02 4.80 9.99
N GLU A 12 3.33 5.08 10.11
CA GLU A 12 4.27 5.10 8.97
C GLU A 12 5.23 3.89 8.84
N ASN A 13 5.18 2.89 9.75
CA ASN A 13 6.32 1.96 9.94
C ASN A 13 5.99 0.46 9.81
N ILE A 14 4.91 0.11 9.09
CA ILE A 14 4.51 -1.29 8.83
C ILE A 14 4.63 -1.57 7.33
N SER A 15 5.48 -2.54 6.96
CA SER A 15 5.61 -3.03 5.58
C SER A 15 5.19 -4.51 5.50
N TRP A 16 4.44 -4.88 4.46
CA TRP A 16 3.85 -6.21 4.34
C TRP A 16 4.87 -7.22 3.84
N ALA A 17 4.84 -8.44 4.37
CA ALA A 17 5.69 -9.54 3.93
C ALA A 17 4.83 -10.57 3.18
N TRP A 18 5.10 -10.72 1.87
CA TRP A 18 4.39 -11.61 0.96
C TRP A 18 5.28 -12.81 0.60
N GLU A 19 4.72 -14.02 0.51
CA GLU A 19 5.43 -15.14 -0.11
C GLU A 19 5.45 -14.99 -1.64
N ASN A 20 6.59 -15.26 -2.27
CA ASN A 20 6.72 -15.29 -3.72
C ASN A 20 5.93 -16.48 -4.28
N GLU A 21 4.97 -16.23 -5.18
CA GLU A 21 4.34 -17.30 -5.93
C GLU A 21 5.25 -17.71 -7.10
N THR A 22 5.59 -19.00 -7.16
CA THR A 22 6.42 -19.55 -8.23
C THR A 22 5.54 -20.35 -9.16
N THR A 23 5.24 -19.81 -10.35
CA THR A 23 4.46 -20.52 -11.37
C THR A 23 5.43 -21.12 -12.39
N THR A 24 5.42 -22.45 -12.51
CA THR A 24 6.17 -23.15 -13.56
C THR A 24 5.23 -23.51 -14.71
N VAL A 25 5.38 -22.84 -15.84
CA VAL A 25 4.64 -23.15 -17.06
C VAL A 25 5.48 -24.08 -17.93
N THR A 26 4.96 -25.27 -18.17
CA THR A 26 5.57 -26.24 -19.09
C THR A 26 4.93 -26.11 -20.46
N THR A 27 5.65 -25.52 -21.41
CA THR A 27 5.21 -25.46 -22.81
C THR A 27 5.85 -26.59 -23.61
N THR A 28 5.05 -27.33 -24.38
CA THR A 28 5.55 -28.33 -25.32
C THR A 28 5.27 -27.87 -26.74
N SER A 29 6.33 -27.66 -27.52
CA SER A 29 6.21 -27.25 -28.91
C SER A 29 5.71 -28.42 -29.77
N ALA A 30 5.17 -28.11 -30.96
CA ALA A 30 4.67 -29.11 -31.90
C ALA A 30 5.73 -30.13 -32.35
N ASN A 31 7.02 -29.85 -32.14
CA ASN A 31 8.13 -30.77 -32.40
C ASN A 31 8.52 -31.63 -31.18
N GLY A 32 7.66 -31.69 -30.15
CA GLY A 32 7.87 -32.49 -28.94
C GLY A 32 8.97 -31.97 -28.02
N THR A 33 9.45 -30.75 -28.23
CA THR A 33 10.43 -30.11 -27.33
C THR A 33 9.68 -29.44 -26.19
N THR A 34 10.03 -29.80 -24.96
CA THR A 34 9.43 -29.23 -23.75
C THR A 34 10.36 -28.15 -23.17
N THR A 35 9.79 -27.00 -22.85
CA THR A 35 10.49 -25.90 -22.18
C THR A 35 9.72 -25.55 -20.91
N ASN A 36 10.42 -25.57 -19.77
CA ASN A 36 9.89 -25.14 -18.49
C ASN A 36 10.29 -23.69 -18.29
N THR A 37 9.32 -22.78 -18.30
CA THR A 37 9.54 -21.38 -17.92
C THR A 37 9.07 -21.24 -16.48
N THR A 38 9.98 -20.88 -15.58
CA THR A 38 9.65 -20.56 -14.19
C THR A 38 9.54 -19.05 -14.08
N GLU A 39 8.33 -18.55 -13.85
CA GLU A 39 8.10 -17.14 -13.55
C GLU A 39 7.96 -17.02 -12.03
N THR A 40 8.77 -16.14 -11.44
CA THR A 40 8.64 -15.74 -10.04
C THR A 40 7.97 -14.38 -10.05
N THR A 41 6.68 -14.36 -9.68
CA THR A 41 5.92 -13.12 -9.58
C THR A 41 5.79 -12.75 -8.11
N SER A 42 6.49 -11.69 -7.69
CA SER A 42 6.20 -11.02 -6.41
C SER A 42 5.22 -9.89 -6.68
N SER A 43 3.95 -10.23 -6.92
CA SER A 43 2.89 -9.23 -7.08
C SER A 43 2.03 -9.17 -5.82
N PHE A 44 1.62 -7.96 -5.46
CA PHE A 44 0.65 -7.68 -4.39
C PHE A 44 -0.69 -8.44 -4.53
N TYR A 45 -0.93 -9.10 -5.66
CA TYR A 45 -2.21 -9.68 -6.04
C TYR A 45 -2.26 -11.21 -6.04
N ASN A 46 -1.11 -11.91 -5.92
CA ASN A 46 -1.08 -13.38 -5.97
C ASN A 46 -0.26 -14.05 -4.85
N GLY A 47 0.38 -13.27 -3.98
CA GLY A 47 1.04 -13.78 -2.77
C GLY A 47 0.04 -14.05 -1.64
N THR A 48 0.20 -15.15 -0.90
CA THR A 48 -0.50 -15.34 0.37
C THR A 48 0.11 -14.39 1.41
N LEU A 49 -0.72 -13.59 2.08
CA LEU A 49 -0.25 -12.76 3.18
C LEU A 49 0.21 -13.67 4.34
N VAL A 50 1.50 -13.62 4.66
CA VAL A 50 2.09 -14.47 5.73
C VAL A 50 2.38 -13.71 7.02
N GLY A 51 2.49 -12.39 6.97
CA GLY A 51 2.72 -11.54 8.13
C GLY A 51 3.07 -10.09 7.77
N MET A 52 3.50 -9.33 8.77
CA MET A 52 3.87 -7.92 8.62
C MET A 52 5.25 -7.65 9.22
N ASN A 53 6.07 -6.87 8.53
CA ASN A 53 7.30 -6.30 9.07
C ASN A 53 6.97 -4.99 9.77
N VAL A 54 7.31 -4.89 11.05
CA VAL A 54 7.01 -3.74 11.89
C VAL A 54 8.31 -3.15 12.40
N THR A 55 8.52 -1.84 12.19
CA THR A 55 9.68 -1.14 12.75
C THR A 55 9.33 -0.55 14.11
N LEU A 56 9.95 -1.11 15.16
CA LEU A 56 9.69 -0.77 16.55
C LEU A 56 10.88 -0.01 17.15
N TYR A 57 10.58 1.06 17.87
CA TYR A 57 11.57 1.74 18.69
C TYR A 57 11.75 1.01 20.02
N HIS A 58 12.99 0.82 20.44
CA HIS A 58 13.32 0.30 21.75
C HIS A 58 14.24 1.27 22.49
N SER A 59 14.12 1.28 23.82
CA SER A 59 15.14 1.82 24.70
C SER A 59 15.10 1.09 26.04
N ALA A 60 16.26 0.72 26.55
CA ALA A 60 16.41 0.15 27.87
C ALA A 60 17.74 0.60 28.50
N MET A 61 17.75 0.64 29.83
CA MET A 61 18.93 1.01 30.59
C MET A 61 19.06 0.11 31.81
N ASP A 62 20.29 -0.23 32.16
CA ASP A 62 20.65 -0.74 33.47
C ASP A 62 21.28 0.40 34.29
N PRO A 63 20.60 0.89 35.36
CA PRO A 63 21.13 1.94 36.23
C PRO A 63 22.45 1.59 36.91
N ASP A 64 22.75 0.31 37.11
CA ASP A 64 23.94 -0.15 37.83
C ASP A 64 25.13 -0.44 36.89
N GLY A 65 24.93 -0.27 35.58
CA GLY A 65 25.99 -0.29 34.56
C GLY A 65 26.46 -1.69 34.15
N GLY A 66 25.71 -2.74 34.50
CA GLY A 66 25.91 -4.10 34.05
C GLY A 66 25.50 -4.33 32.59
N PRO A 67 25.87 -5.49 32.02
CA PRO A 67 25.44 -5.85 30.68
C PRO A 67 23.95 -6.16 30.66
N LEU A 68 23.26 -5.62 29.65
CA LEU A 68 21.83 -5.77 29.46
C LEU A 68 21.56 -6.68 28.26
N ALA A 69 20.85 -7.79 28.47
CA ALA A 69 20.32 -8.61 27.39
C ALA A 69 18.89 -8.16 27.09
N MET A 70 18.58 -7.85 25.83
CA MET A 70 17.26 -7.34 25.47
C MET A 70 16.80 -7.81 24.09
N GLY A 71 15.50 -7.78 23.85
CA GLY A 71 14.91 -8.12 22.57
C GLY A 71 13.39 -8.18 22.59
N TRP A 72 12.82 -8.43 21.41
CA TRP A 72 11.39 -8.51 21.18
C TRP A 72 10.90 -9.95 21.32
N ASP A 73 9.77 -10.10 22.00
CA ASP A 73 8.95 -11.30 22.13
C ASP A 73 7.61 -10.98 21.45
N MET A 74 7.32 -11.64 20.33
CA MET A 74 6.21 -11.35 19.43
C MET A 74 5.03 -12.29 19.63
N ASN A 75 5.26 -13.47 20.22
CA ASN A 75 4.21 -14.46 20.52
C ASN A 75 3.82 -14.46 22.01
N LEU A 76 4.47 -13.62 22.82
CA LEU A 76 4.27 -13.43 24.25
C LEU A 76 4.50 -14.71 25.08
N ASP A 77 5.43 -15.57 24.66
CA ASP A 77 5.80 -16.79 25.39
C ASP A 77 6.83 -16.55 26.51
N GLY A 78 7.33 -15.32 26.64
CA GLY A 78 8.29 -14.89 27.65
C GLY A 78 9.75 -15.17 27.30
N ILE A 79 10.01 -15.67 26.09
CA ILE A 79 11.31 -15.88 25.47
C ILE A 79 11.51 -14.80 24.40
N VAL A 80 12.73 -14.27 24.31
CA VAL A 80 13.06 -13.30 23.26
C VAL A 80 13.16 -14.02 21.91
N ASP A 81 12.34 -13.59 20.95
CA ASP A 81 12.36 -14.05 19.56
C ASP A 81 13.43 -13.33 18.74
N VAL A 82 13.49 -12.00 18.87
CA VAL A 82 14.42 -11.14 18.12
C VAL A 82 15.31 -10.36 19.09
N PRO A 83 16.59 -10.75 19.26
CA PRO A 83 17.51 -10.05 20.16
C PRO A 83 17.93 -8.69 19.59
N VAL A 84 18.13 -7.71 20.47
CA VAL A 84 18.67 -6.40 20.13
C VAL A 84 19.89 -6.09 21.03
N SER A 85 20.93 -5.48 20.45
CA SER A 85 22.21 -5.24 21.14
C SER A 85 22.47 -3.77 21.47
N ALA A 86 21.69 -2.84 20.90
CA ALA A 86 21.76 -1.43 21.20
C ALA A 86 20.82 -1.10 22.36
N ASN A 87 21.29 -0.26 23.29
CA ASN A 87 20.47 0.21 24.40
C ASN A 87 19.26 1.05 23.94
N SER A 88 19.34 1.63 22.74
CA SER A 88 18.21 2.32 22.10
C SER A 88 18.37 2.34 20.58
N GLY A 89 17.26 2.29 19.86
CA GLY A 89 17.25 2.36 18.41
C GLY A 89 15.96 1.83 17.80
N PHE A 90 15.96 1.63 16.50
CA PHE A 90 14.86 1.00 15.77
C PHE A 90 15.23 -0.42 15.38
N THR A 91 14.26 -1.33 15.43
CA THR A 91 14.41 -2.71 14.96
C THR A 91 13.19 -3.07 14.16
N THR A 92 13.41 -3.57 12.94
CA THR A 92 12.34 -4.16 12.14
C THR A 92 12.19 -5.63 12.49
N VAL A 93 10.99 -6.03 12.89
CA VAL A 93 10.65 -7.41 13.25
C VAL A 93 9.55 -7.94 12.34
N HIS A 94 9.56 -9.23 12.04
CA HIS A 94 8.50 -9.87 11.27
C HIS A 94 7.50 -10.54 12.21
N ILE A 95 6.24 -10.10 12.18
CA ILE A 95 5.16 -10.66 12.98
C ILE A 95 4.27 -11.52 12.07
N PRO A 96 4.24 -12.86 12.27
CA PRO A 96 3.40 -13.76 11.49
C PRO A 96 1.92 -13.44 11.64
N LEU A 97 1.12 -13.68 10.59
CA LEU A 97 -0.32 -13.39 10.60
C LEU A 97 -1.10 -14.15 11.71
N SER A 98 -0.54 -15.26 12.22
CA SER A 98 -1.09 -16.03 13.35
C SER A 98 -1.14 -15.25 14.65
N GLU A 99 -0.24 -14.28 14.84
CA GLU A 99 -0.15 -13.47 16.06
C GLU A 99 -1.09 -12.26 16.04
N TRP A 100 -1.86 -12.08 14.97
CA TRP A 100 -2.77 -10.95 14.79
C TRP A 100 -4.21 -11.33 15.08
N HIS A 101 -4.88 -10.47 15.83
CA HIS A 101 -6.30 -10.59 16.18
C HIS A 101 -7.14 -9.55 15.43
N ASN A 102 -8.33 -9.95 14.98
CA ASN A 102 -9.27 -9.00 14.38
C ASN A 102 -9.85 -8.08 15.45
N ILE A 103 -9.85 -6.77 15.21
CA ILE A 103 -10.57 -5.82 16.05
C ILE A 103 -12.05 -5.84 15.63
N PRO A 104 -12.99 -6.11 16.54
CA PRO A 104 -14.42 -6.14 16.21
C PRO A 104 -14.87 -4.85 15.53
N SER A 105 -15.79 -4.97 14.55
CA SER A 105 -16.39 -3.84 13.83
C SER A 105 -15.43 -2.95 13.02
N THR A 106 -14.19 -3.40 12.80
CA THR A 106 -13.20 -2.73 11.93
C THR A 106 -12.53 -3.74 11.02
N GLU A 107 -11.86 -3.27 9.97
CA GLU A 107 -10.98 -4.10 9.13
C GLU A 107 -9.56 -4.22 9.68
N MET A 108 -9.27 -3.51 10.78
CA MET A 108 -7.97 -3.52 11.43
C MET A 108 -7.76 -4.80 12.25
N LYS A 109 -6.49 -5.17 12.36
CA LYS A 109 -5.99 -6.18 13.27
C LYS A 109 -5.14 -5.51 14.35
N ILE A 110 -5.00 -6.20 15.47
CA ILE A 110 -4.11 -5.82 16.56
C ILE A 110 -3.26 -7.01 16.94
N THR A 111 -2.01 -6.74 17.28
CA THR A 111 -1.12 -7.67 17.95
C THR A 111 -0.39 -6.92 19.07
N THR A 112 0.12 -7.63 20.06
CA THR A 112 0.90 -7.03 21.13
C THR A 112 2.27 -7.69 21.14
N THR A 113 3.31 -6.88 21.07
CA THR A 113 4.69 -7.34 21.21
C THR A 113 5.26 -6.90 22.55
N ALA A 114 6.25 -7.61 23.06
CA ALA A 114 6.90 -7.28 24.32
C ALA A 114 8.40 -7.02 24.10
N LEU A 115 8.90 -5.88 24.57
CA LEU A 115 10.33 -5.67 24.76
C LEU A 115 10.71 -6.23 26.13
N ILE A 116 11.53 -7.28 26.14
CA ILE A 116 12.07 -7.89 27.35
C ILE A 116 13.51 -7.42 27.51
N ALA A 117 13.86 -6.95 28.70
CA ALA A 117 15.23 -6.62 29.08
C ALA A 117 15.59 -7.37 30.37
N ILE A 118 16.75 -8.00 30.39
CA ILE A 118 17.26 -8.86 31.47
C ILE A 118 18.64 -8.36 31.85
N ASP A 119 18.79 -7.95 33.10
CA ASP A 119 20.09 -7.65 33.67
C ASP A 119 20.85 -8.93 34.02
N SER A 120 22.17 -8.83 34.04
CA SER A 120 23.13 -9.80 34.55
C SER A 120 22.80 -10.41 35.92
N MET A 121 22.09 -9.69 36.80
CA MET A 121 21.65 -10.21 38.11
C MET A 121 20.29 -10.92 38.05
N GLY A 122 19.68 -11.02 36.87
CA GLY A 122 18.41 -11.72 36.62
C GLY A 122 17.16 -10.85 36.76
N ASP A 123 17.32 -9.55 37.02
CA ASP A 123 16.21 -8.61 37.03
C ASP A 123 15.63 -8.47 35.62
N ARG A 124 14.30 -8.58 35.50
CA ARG A 124 13.59 -8.50 34.21
C ARG A 124 12.70 -7.28 34.17
N GLY A 125 12.78 -6.55 33.06
CA GLY A 125 11.79 -5.55 32.67
C GLY A 125 11.06 -5.99 31.42
N VAL A 126 9.77 -5.68 31.37
CA VAL A 126 8.92 -5.94 30.20
C VAL A 126 8.15 -4.67 29.89
N ALA A 127 8.20 -4.24 28.63
CA ALA A 127 7.34 -3.20 28.09
C ALA A 127 6.50 -3.78 26.96
N MET A 128 5.18 -3.64 27.04
CA MET A 128 4.26 -4.11 26.00
C MET A 128 3.97 -2.99 25.01
N VAL A 129 3.88 -3.35 23.73
CA VAL A 129 3.59 -2.44 22.63
C VAL A 129 2.46 -3.05 21.82
N ASP A 130 1.32 -2.37 21.84
CA ASP A 130 0.21 -2.70 20.97
C ASP A 130 0.49 -2.16 19.56
N VAL A 131 0.46 -3.05 18.60
CA VAL A 131 0.64 -2.75 17.18
C VAL A 131 -0.68 -2.96 16.48
N TYR A 132 -1.15 -1.89 15.83
CA TYR A 132 -2.36 -1.91 15.03
C TYR A 132 -1.95 -2.09 13.57
N SER A 133 -2.58 -3.03 12.87
CA SER A 133 -2.45 -3.09 11.43
C SER A 133 -3.29 -1.94 10.90
N THR A 134 -2.65 -0.93 10.37
CA THR A 134 -3.30 -0.11 9.37
C THR A 134 -3.39 -0.95 8.11
N THR A 135 -4.47 -0.85 7.34
CA THR A 135 -4.35 -1.20 5.91
C THR A 135 -3.20 -0.35 5.36
N PRO A 136 -2.34 -0.89 4.48
CA PRO A 136 -1.28 -0.07 3.94
C PRO A 136 -1.93 1.13 3.26
N GLU A 137 -1.46 2.34 3.57
CA GLU A 137 -1.30 3.39 2.54
C GLU A 137 -0.35 2.86 1.47
N GLY A 138 -0.78 1.79 0.79
CA GLY A 138 -0.43 1.59 -0.58
C GLY A 138 -1.23 2.61 -1.39
N PRO A 139 -1.07 2.57 -2.71
CA PRO A 139 -1.92 3.33 -3.62
C PRO A 139 -3.43 3.09 -3.45
N TRP A 140 -3.83 2.19 -2.54
CA TRP A 140 -5.15 1.58 -2.42
C TRP A 140 -5.79 1.64 -1.02
N SER A 141 -5.18 2.20 0.04
CA SER A 141 -5.99 2.48 1.26
C SER A 141 -6.78 3.76 1.08
N GLN A 142 -8.06 3.56 0.86
CA GLN A 142 -9.08 4.58 1.02
C GLN A 142 -9.24 4.97 2.50
N GLU A 143 -8.30 5.69 3.11
CA GLU A 143 -8.54 6.36 4.41
C GLU A 143 -7.61 7.59 4.57
N GLY A 144 -7.76 8.59 3.68
CA GLY A 144 -7.59 9.97 4.13
C GLY A 144 -8.63 10.23 5.24
N PRO A 145 -8.36 11.08 6.25
CA PRO A 145 -9.09 11.08 7.52
C PRO A 145 -10.61 11.06 7.29
N ILE A 146 -11.24 9.90 7.55
CA ILE A 146 -12.69 9.76 7.61
C ILE A 146 -13.23 10.58 8.77
N THR A 147 -13.44 11.87 8.50
CA THR A 147 -14.57 12.57 9.07
C THR A 147 -15.85 11.98 8.47
N GLY A 148 -16.25 10.81 8.99
CA GLY A 148 -17.61 10.30 9.05
C GLY A 148 -18.47 10.41 7.79
N ASN A 149 -18.09 9.76 6.70
CA ASN A 149 -19.02 9.52 5.61
C ASN A 149 -18.73 8.15 4.99
N LEU A 150 -19.70 7.22 5.09
CA LEU A 150 -19.71 5.94 4.39
C LEU A 150 -19.16 6.13 2.97
N ALA A 151 -18.10 5.40 2.59
CA ALA A 151 -17.54 5.47 1.24
C ALA A 151 -18.61 5.03 0.24
N LEU A 152 -19.29 6.02 -0.37
CA LEU A 152 -20.38 5.80 -1.33
C LEU A 152 -19.85 5.26 -2.67
N TYR A 153 -18.55 5.42 -2.93
CA TYR A 153 -17.86 5.02 -4.15
C TYR A 153 -16.53 4.34 -3.81
N ALA A 154 -16.16 3.33 -4.59
CA ALA A 154 -14.84 2.69 -4.54
C ALA A 154 -14.28 2.57 -5.96
N PHE A 155 -12.97 2.80 -6.07
CA PHE A 155 -12.24 2.72 -7.32
C PHE A 155 -10.94 1.95 -7.11
N SER A 156 -10.51 1.26 -8.15
CA SER A 156 -9.21 0.63 -8.27
C SER A 156 -8.47 1.24 -9.43
N GLY A 157 -7.15 1.10 -9.44
CA GLY A 157 -6.33 1.50 -10.55
C GLY A 157 -5.11 0.62 -10.64
N LYS A 158 -4.46 0.68 -11.77
CA LYS A 158 -3.35 -0.19 -12.11
C LYS A 158 -2.62 0.40 -13.29
N ASP A 159 -1.38 -0.01 -13.45
CA ASP A 159 -0.63 0.20 -14.68
C ASP A 159 -1.49 -0.13 -15.92
N ALA A 160 -1.42 0.75 -16.93
CA ALA A 160 -2.16 0.60 -18.18
C ALA A 160 -1.53 -0.40 -19.16
N GLN A 161 -0.45 -1.06 -18.75
CA GLN A 161 0.33 -2.05 -19.48
C GLN A 161 1.12 -1.44 -20.63
N GLY A 162 2.44 -1.43 -20.44
CA GLY A 162 3.42 -1.01 -21.44
C GLY A 162 4.18 0.22 -20.97
N THR A 163 5.50 0.17 -21.11
CA THR A 163 6.39 1.22 -20.63
C THR A 163 6.09 2.54 -21.32
N PRO A 164 5.78 3.61 -20.54
CA PRO A 164 5.69 4.95 -21.09
C PRO A 164 6.96 5.31 -21.85
N GLY A 165 6.80 5.70 -23.11
CA GLY A 165 7.89 6.12 -23.97
C GLY A 165 8.16 7.62 -23.85
N THR A 166 9.06 8.13 -24.70
CA THR A 166 9.24 9.59 -24.87
C THR A 166 8.21 10.18 -25.85
N THR A 167 7.09 9.50 -26.04
CA THR A 167 6.00 9.91 -26.92
C THR A 167 5.04 10.80 -26.12
N THR A 168 3.87 11.14 -26.68
CA THR A 168 2.94 12.08 -26.01
C THR A 168 1.51 11.54 -26.02
N ASP A 169 1.40 10.23 -26.20
CA ASP A 169 0.19 9.43 -26.38
C ASP A 169 0.31 8.09 -25.63
N ASP A 170 1.14 8.09 -24.58
CA ASP A 170 1.41 6.94 -23.75
C ASP A 170 0.23 6.68 -22.79
N ASN A 171 -0.12 5.40 -22.65
CA ASN A 171 -1.09 4.96 -21.66
C ASN A 171 -0.39 4.86 -20.31
N LEU A 172 -0.90 5.57 -19.32
CA LEU A 172 -0.21 5.71 -18.04
C LEU A 172 -0.81 4.79 -16.97
N ILE A 173 -2.12 4.93 -16.72
CA ILE A 173 -2.80 4.22 -15.65
C ILE A 173 -4.25 3.96 -16.03
N MET A 174 -4.76 2.78 -15.70
CA MET A 174 -6.18 2.46 -15.77
C MET A 174 -6.81 2.65 -14.40
N VAL A 175 -7.99 3.27 -14.34
CA VAL A 175 -8.80 3.43 -13.13
C VAL A 175 -10.18 2.81 -13.39
N THR A 176 -10.69 1.99 -12.49
CA THR A 176 -11.99 1.28 -12.60
C THR A 176 -12.85 1.63 -11.40
N MET A 177 -14.17 1.82 -11.59
CA MET A 177 -15.11 1.93 -10.48
C MET A 177 -15.54 0.53 -10.02
N ASP A 178 -15.21 0.17 -8.79
CA ASP A 178 -15.55 -1.15 -8.23
C ASP A 178 -16.87 -1.13 -7.45
N GLN A 179 -17.27 0.03 -6.94
CA GLN A 179 -18.50 0.20 -6.16
C GLN A 179 -19.04 1.63 -6.28
N GLY A 180 -20.37 1.76 -6.27
CA GLY A 180 -21.06 3.03 -6.17
C GLY A 180 -22.31 3.11 -7.03
N GLY A 181 -22.82 4.32 -7.22
CA GLY A 181 -23.85 4.61 -8.23
C GLY A 181 -23.25 5.26 -9.48
N ASP A 182 -24.08 5.52 -10.47
CA ASP A 182 -23.61 6.19 -11.69
C ASP A 182 -23.21 7.65 -11.37
N ILE A 183 -22.03 8.08 -11.85
CA ILE A 183 -21.54 9.46 -11.69
C ILE A 183 -21.44 10.13 -13.06
N ASN A 184 -22.05 11.30 -13.23
CA ASN A 184 -21.93 12.03 -14.50
C ASN A 184 -20.49 12.54 -14.72
N TRP A 185 -19.92 12.32 -15.90
CA TRP A 185 -18.58 12.78 -16.25
C TRP A 185 -18.39 14.30 -16.05
N ALA A 186 -19.42 15.13 -16.30
CA ALA A 186 -19.35 16.57 -16.08
C ALA A 186 -19.28 16.98 -14.59
N SER A 187 -19.57 16.05 -13.67
CA SER A 187 -19.56 16.30 -12.22
C SER A 187 -18.27 15.86 -11.53
N ILE A 188 -17.29 15.35 -12.27
CA ILE A 188 -15.99 14.97 -11.71
C ILE A 188 -14.85 15.76 -12.34
N SER A 189 -13.78 15.88 -11.56
CA SER A 189 -12.47 16.34 -12.01
C SER A 189 -11.43 15.32 -11.61
N VAL A 190 -10.67 14.85 -12.59
CA VAL A 190 -9.56 13.93 -12.40
C VAL A 190 -8.26 14.70 -12.50
N LYS A 191 -7.40 14.56 -11.49
CA LYS A 191 -6.07 15.15 -11.47
C LYS A 191 -5.01 14.06 -11.41
N LEU A 192 -3.92 14.32 -12.12
CA LEU A 192 -2.76 13.45 -12.24
C LEU A 192 -1.54 14.16 -11.65
N SER A 193 -0.76 13.48 -10.82
CA SER A 193 0.56 13.91 -10.36
C SER A 193 1.56 12.82 -10.71
N VAL A 194 2.67 13.20 -11.34
CA VAL A 194 3.72 12.28 -11.76
C VAL A 194 4.98 12.61 -10.95
N ASP A 195 5.59 11.61 -10.33
CA ASP A 195 6.79 11.70 -9.50
C ASP A 195 6.73 12.81 -8.42
N GLY A 196 5.53 13.03 -7.85
CA GLY A 196 5.27 14.06 -6.85
C GLY A 196 5.25 15.50 -7.38
N ALA A 197 5.18 15.69 -8.70
CA ALA A 197 5.02 16.99 -9.33
C ALA A 197 3.66 17.64 -9.03
N ALA A 198 3.51 18.91 -9.40
CA ALA A 198 2.24 19.62 -9.20
C ALA A 198 1.10 18.93 -9.98
N PRO A 199 -0.06 18.64 -9.33
CA PRO A 199 -1.15 17.96 -10.00
C PRO A 199 -1.70 18.73 -11.20
N VAL A 200 -1.80 18.07 -12.33
CA VAL A 200 -2.43 18.55 -13.57
C VAL A 200 -3.84 17.99 -13.69
N THR A 201 -4.74 18.69 -14.39
CA THR A 201 -6.12 18.21 -14.59
C THR A 201 -6.22 17.52 -15.94
N CYS A 202 -6.77 16.30 -15.96
CA CYS A 202 -7.03 15.57 -17.19
C CYS A 202 -8.39 15.94 -17.79
N ASP A 203 -8.50 15.83 -19.11
CA ASP A 203 -9.76 15.99 -19.82
C ASP A 203 -10.66 14.78 -19.61
N ASN A 204 -11.90 15.02 -19.17
CA ASN A 204 -12.93 13.97 -19.11
C ASN A 204 -13.20 13.37 -20.52
N PRO A 205 -13.81 12.17 -20.61
CA PRO A 205 -14.08 11.55 -21.90
C PRO A 205 -14.80 12.48 -22.89
N GLY A 206 -14.24 12.60 -24.10
CA GLY A 206 -14.72 13.52 -25.14
C GLY A 206 -14.23 14.98 -25.02
N GLY A 207 -13.45 15.31 -23.99
CA GLY A 207 -12.73 16.58 -23.85
C GLY A 207 -11.45 16.64 -24.67
N SER A 208 -10.87 17.84 -24.79
CA SER A 208 -9.58 18.04 -25.48
C SER A 208 -8.88 19.32 -25.00
N GLY A 209 -7.55 19.31 -24.96
CA GLY A 209 -6.71 20.47 -24.66
C GLY A 209 -5.95 20.41 -23.34
N GLY A 210 -6.20 19.40 -22.51
CA GLY A 210 -5.43 19.04 -21.33
C GLY A 210 -4.10 18.37 -21.66
N VAL A 211 -3.28 18.15 -20.63
CA VAL A 211 -2.00 17.43 -20.73
C VAL A 211 -2.16 15.91 -20.67
N CYS A 212 -3.30 15.47 -20.13
CA CYS A 212 -3.75 14.08 -20.12
C CYS A 212 -5.24 14.02 -20.46
N GLY A 213 -5.69 12.91 -21.04
CA GLY A 213 -7.07 12.62 -21.39
C GLY A 213 -7.56 11.31 -20.79
N LEU A 214 -8.85 11.24 -20.48
CA LEU A 214 -9.52 10.03 -20.03
C LEU A 214 -10.13 9.29 -21.22
N VAL A 215 -9.67 8.07 -21.48
CA VAL A 215 -10.22 7.16 -22.48
C VAL A 215 -11.06 6.11 -21.75
N GLU A 216 -12.37 6.21 -21.88
CA GLU A 216 -13.31 5.30 -21.21
C GLU A 216 -13.26 3.87 -21.76
N PHE A 217 -13.42 2.88 -20.88
CA PHE A 217 -13.62 1.47 -21.20
C PHE A 217 -14.78 0.88 -20.38
N GLY A 218 -15.39 -0.18 -20.88
CA GLY A 218 -16.62 -0.75 -20.32
C GLY A 218 -17.83 -0.29 -21.14
N THR A 219 -18.80 0.35 -20.48
CA THR A 219 -20.04 0.87 -21.08
C THR A 219 -19.83 2.30 -21.57
N THR A 220 -19.35 2.48 -22.80
CA THR A 220 -18.92 3.80 -23.32
C THR A 220 -19.99 4.60 -24.05
N ASP A 221 -21.21 4.08 -24.17
CA ASP A 221 -22.31 4.72 -24.92
C ASP A 221 -23.18 5.63 -24.04
N ASP A 222 -22.78 5.87 -22.80
CA ASP A 222 -23.50 6.72 -21.85
C ASP A 222 -22.69 7.98 -21.47
N GLN A 223 -23.17 8.72 -20.46
CA GLN A 223 -22.50 9.94 -19.98
C GLN A 223 -22.14 9.82 -18.50
N VAL A 224 -21.92 8.60 -18.03
CA VAL A 224 -21.71 8.30 -16.62
C VAL A 224 -20.58 7.30 -16.42
N TRP A 225 -19.90 7.41 -15.28
CA TRP A 225 -19.03 6.36 -14.79
C TRP A 225 -19.87 5.40 -13.93
N SER A 226 -20.05 4.17 -14.39
CA SER A 226 -20.79 3.13 -13.67
C SER A 226 -19.86 2.07 -13.08
N VAL A 227 -20.40 1.24 -12.18
CA VAL A 227 -19.63 0.12 -11.58
C VAL A 227 -19.24 -0.90 -12.65
N GLY A 228 -17.95 -1.20 -12.73
CA GLY A 228 -17.33 -2.06 -13.73
C GLY A 228 -16.76 -1.31 -14.94
N ASP A 229 -17.11 -0.03 -15.10
CA ASP A 229 -16.50 0.84 -16.11
C ASP A 229 -15.22 1.49 -15.57
N GLY A 230 -14.42 2.03 -16.47
CA GLY A 230 -13.19 2.71 -16.09
C GLY A 230 -12.64 3.62 -17.16
N VAL A 231 -11.51 4.22 -16.85
CA VAL A 231 -10.76 5.11 -17.76
C VAL A 231 -9.32 4.68 -17.81
N THR A 232 -8.75 4.70 -19.01
CA THR A 232 -7.31 4.75 -19.19
C THR A 232 -6.92 6.22 -19.26
N ILE A 233 -6.04 6.65 -18.37
CA ILE A 233 -5.42 7.97 -18.41
C ILE A 233 -4.27 7.91 -19.41
N VAL A 234 -4.34 8.77 -20.42
CA VAL A 234 -3.38 8.81 -21.53
C VAL A 234 -2.79 10.21 -21.61
N GLU A 235 -1.53 10.31 -22.00
CA GLU A 235 -0.93 11.59 -22.34
C GLU A 235 -1.60 12.22 -23.57
N THR A 236 -1.67 13.55 -23.58
CA THR A 236 -2.25 14.28 -24.73
C THR A 236 -1.36 15.44 -25.15
N GLY A 237 -0.41 15.15 -26.05
CA GLY A 237 0.45 16.16 -26.68
C GLY A 237 1.51 16.76 -25.75
N THR A 238 1.67 16.22 -24.54
CA THR A 238 2.72 16.55 -23.58
C THR A 238 3.23 15.25 -22.96
N ASP A 239 4.54 15.02 -23.05
CA ASP A 239 5.25 13.94 -22.35
C ASP A 239 5.34 14.32 -20.88
N VAL A 240 4.56 13.65 -20.04
CA VAL A 240 4.55 13.80 -18.57
C VAL A 240 5.27 12.64 -17.89
N CYS A 241 5.51 11.52 -18.57
CA CYS A 241 6.18 10.33 -18.08
C CYS A 241 6.96 9.63 -19.20
N SER A 242 8.30 9.75 -19.16
CA SER A 242 9.19 9.32 -20.26
C SER A 242 9.87 7.95 -20.05
N GLY A 243 9.32 7.11 -19.18
CA GLY A 243 9.86 5.83 -18.71
C GLY A 243 9.16 5.36 -17.44
N ASP A 244 9.83 4.58 -16.59
CA ASP A 244 9.28 4.17 -15.29
C ASP A 244 8.99 5.42 -14.43
N CYS A 245 7.72 5.68 -14.14
CA CYS A 245 7.30 6.80 -13.31
C CYS A 245 6.25 6.40 -12.30
N THR A 246 6.07 7.26 -11.30
CA THR A 246 5.15 7.05 -10.19
C THR A 246 3.97 7.99 -10.31
N ILE A 247 2.75 7.45 -10.30
CA ILE A 247 1.54 8.21 -10.59
C ILE A 247 0.59 8.25 -9.39
N ASP A 248 0.16 9.46 -9.07
CA ASP A 248 -0.94 9.72 -8.15
C ASP A 248 -2.15 10.24 -8.93
N VAL A 249 -3.33 9.66 -8.69
CA VAL A 249 -4.60 10.12 -9.29
C VAL A 249 -5.53 10.60 -8.20
N THR A 250 -6.16 11.76 -8.39
CA THR A 250 -7.19 12.28 -7.49
C THR A 250 -8.48 12.55 -8.26
N ILE A 251 -9.59 11.96 -7.83
CA ILE A 251 -10.94 12.19 -8.38
C ILE A 251 -11.75 13.00 -7.38
N THR A 252 -12.32 14.11 -7.85
CA THR A 252 -13.12 15.04 -7.02
C THR A 252 -14.51 15.24 -7.62
N ASP A 253 -15.55 15.12 -6.81
CA ASP A 253 -16.90 15.60 -7.18
C ASP A 253 -16.88 17.14 -7.14
N THR A 254 -17.05 17.75 -8.30
CA THR A 254 -16.96 19.21 -8.48
C THR A 254 -18.18 19.95 -7.94
N ARG A 255 -19.30 19.27 -7.72
CA ARG A 255 -20.54 19.85 -7.18
C ARG A 255 -20.43 20.03 -5.66
N GLU A 256 -19.86 19.03 -4.99
CA GLU A 256 -19.68 19.04 -3.53
C GLU A 256 -18.29 19.52 -3.11
N GLY A 257 -17.33 19.61 -4.03
CA GLY A 257 -15.93 19.93 -3.75
C GLY A 257 -15.23 18.85 -2.93
N LYS A 258 -15.73 17.61 -3.01
CA LYS A 258 -15.28 16.49 -2.18
C LYS A 258 -14.42 15.53 -3.01
N THR A 259 -13.24 15.19 -2.50
CA THR A 259 -12.44 14.10 -3.05
C THR A 259 -13.15 12.78 -2.79
N ILE A 260 -13.43 12.03 -3.86
CA ILE A 260 -14.11 10.73 -3.79
C ILE A 260 -13.14 9.57 -3.95
N TYR A 261 -11.94 9.81 -4.46
CA TYR A 261 -10.89 8.82 -4.57
C TYR A 261 -9.52 9.48 -4.75
N THR A 262 -8.51 8.87 -4.15
CA THR A 262 -7.11 9.16 -4.43
C THR A 262 -6.31 7.86 -4.46
N THR A 263 -5.39 7.74 -5.42
CA THR A 263 -4.33 6.73 -5.43
C THR A 263 -2.98 7.40 -5.37
N TYR A 264 -2.01 6.71 -4.80
CA TYR A 264 -0.67 7.21 -4.56
C TYR A 264 0.36 6.19 -4.96
N GLY A 265 1.28 6.55 -5.84
CA GLY A 265 2.43 5.68 -6.06
C GLY A 265 2.17 4.53 -7.02
N VAL A 266 1.23 4.66 -7.97
CA VAL A 266 0.99 3.61 -8.96
C VAL A 266 2.12 3.64 -9.98
N PRO A 267 2.89 2.54 -10.14
CA PRO A 267 3.92 2.49 -11.16
C PRO A 267 3.28 2.48 -12.56
N ALA A 268 3.86 3.23 -13.49
CA ALA A 268 3.63 3.10 -14.92
C ALA A 268 4.93 2.56 -15.55
N GLU A 269 4.87 1.33 -16.07
CA GLU A 269 6.04 0.50 -16.43
C GLU A 269 5.81 -0.36 -17.69
#